data_AF-A0A941Q3P5-F1
#
_entry.id   AF-A0A941Q3P5-F1
#
_cell.length_a   1.000
_cell.length_b   1.000
_cell.length_c   1.000
_cell.angle_alpha   90.00
_cell.angle_beta   90.00
_cell.angle_gamma   90.00
#
_symmetry.space_group_name_H-M   'P 1'
#
loop_
_entity.id
_entity.type
_entity.pdbx_description
1 polymer ?
#
loop_
_entity_poly.entity_id
_entity_poly.type
_entity_poly.pdbx_seq_one_letter_code
_entity_poly.pdbx_strand_id
1 'polypeptide(L)'
;GEVEILPDDEPIAPAEAVHETVRGLANAIASLKGKGVEPFEAPYRFDDAGWVANRWCEILPIPLAAKQRLMELPDARVRLALVDEFLRGQGVVK
;
A
#
# COMPACT_ATOMS: atom_id res chain seq x y z
N GLY A 1 13.02 17.94 -14.72
CA GLY A 1 13.21 16.69 -13.96
C GLY A 1 12.84 15.57 -14.87
N GLU A 2 13.72 14.62 -15.06
CA GLU A 2 13.48 13.42 -15.87
C GLU A 2 12.77 12.40 -14.96
N VAL A 3 11.64 11.86 -15.41
CA VAL A 3 10.91 10.84 -14.67
C VAL A 3 11.36 9.50 -15.22
N GLU A 4 12.11 8.75 -14.41
CA GLU A 4 12.52 7.39 -14.75
C GLU A 4 11.42 6.42 -14.30
N ILE A 5 10.98 5.55 -15.22
CA ILE A 5 9.96 4.53 -14.94
C ILE A 5 10.68 3.29 -14.42
N LEU A 6 10.36 2.89 -13.19
CA LEU A 6 10.83 1.63 -12.62
C LEU A 6 10.06 0.45 -13.24
N PRO A 7 10.69 -0.73 -13.36
CA PRO A 7 9.98 -1.93 -13.74
C PRO A 7 8.88 -2.26 -12.72
N ASP A 8 7.79 -2.87 -13.20
CA ASP A 8 6.74 -3.37 -12.33
C ASP A 8 7.28 -4.44 -11.38
N ASP A 9 6.72 -4.49 -10.17
CA ASP A 9 7.06 -5.54 -9.21
C ASP A 9 6.65 -6.92 -9.76
N GLU A 10 7.48 -7.94 -9.50
CA GLU A 10 7.03 -9.32 -9.69
C GLU A 10 5.87 -9.62 -8.71
N PRO A 11 4.75 -10.20 -9.16
CA PRO A 11 3.62 -10.51 -8.29
C PRO A 11 4.05 -11.44 -7.15
N ILE A 12 3.96 -10.93 -5.93
CA ILE A 12 4.49 -11.61 -4.75
C ILE A 12 3.54 -11.50 -3.58
N ALA A 13 3.28 -12.63 -2.91
CA ALA A 13 2.35 -12.65 -1.79
C ALA A 13 2.85 -11.80 -0.60
N PRO A 14 1.96 -11.08 0.11
CA PRO A 14 2.29 -10.47 1.40
C PRO A 14 2.83 -11.51 2.40
N ALA A 15 3.71 -11.08 3.29
CA ALA A 15 4.13 -11.93 4.41
C ALA A 15 3.01 -12.01 5.47
N GLU A 16 2.96 -13.10 6.24
CA GLU A 16 1.93 -13.27 7.28
C GLU A 16 1.92 -12.13 8.31
N ALA A 17 3.10 -11.60 8.63
CA ALA A 17 3.27 -10.49 9.57
C ALA A 17 2.51 -9.20 9.18
N VAL A 18 2.20 -9.02 7.89
CA VAL A 18 1.52 -7.82 7.34
C VAL A 18 0.09 -8.11 6.90
N HIS A 19 -0.50 -9.25 7.25
CA HIS A 19 -1.89 -9.56 6.92
C HIS A 19 -2.88 -8.56 7.53
N GLU A 20 -2.58 -8.00 8.70
CA GLU A 20 -3.37 -6.94 9.31
C GLU A 20 -3.38 -5.66 8.47
N THR A 21 -2.26 -5.34 7.83
CA THR A 21 -2.09 -4.24 6.89
C THR A 21 -2.94 -4.43 5.63
N VAL A 22 -2.98 -5.67 5.11
CA VAL A 22 -3.82 -6.05 3.96
C VAL A 22 -5.30 -5.90 4.32
N ARG A 23 -5.71 -6.41 5.49
CA ARG A 23 -7.09 -6.27 5.99
C ARG A 23 -7.46 -4.81 6.22
N GLY A 24 -6.53 -4.02 6.74
CA GLY A 24 -6.68 -2.58 6.90
C GLY A 24 -7.02 -1.89 5.58
N LEU A 25 -6.36 -2.26 4.48
CA LEU A 25 -6.65 -1.69 3.16
C LEU A 25 -8.05 -2.06 2.68
N ALA A 26 -8.45 -3.32 2.81
CA ALA A 26 -9.80 -3.76 2.44
C ALA A 26 -10.87 -2.99 3.24
N ASN A 27 -10.65 -2.78 4.54
CA ASN A 27 -11.53 -1.97 5.38
C ASN A 27 -11.57 -0.49 4.95
N ALA A 28 -10.42 0.09 4.59
CA ALA A 28 -10.33 1.45 4.09
C ALA A 28 -11.12 1.63 2.77
N ILE A 29 -10.97 0.69 1.84
CA ILE A 29 -11.72 0.66 0.57
C ILE A 29 -13.23 0.56 0.85
N ALA A 30 -13.65 -0.36 1.72
CA ALA A 30 -15.06 -0.52 2.07
C ALA A 30 -15.65 0.74 2.72
N SER A 31 -14.89 1.38 3.62
CA SER A 31 -15.29 2.63 4.28
C SER A 31 -15.44 3.80 3.29
N LEU A 32 -14.52 3.92 2.33
CA LEU A 32 -14.59 4.93 1.27
C LEU A 32 -15.78 4.66 0.34
N LYS A 33 -16.00 3.39 -0.03
CA LYS A 33 -17.16 2.99 -0.86
C LYS A 33 -18.48 3.31 -0.18
N GLY A 34 -18.59 3.10 1.14
CA GLY A 34 -19.76 3.49 1.93
C GLY A 34 -20.05 4.99 1.93
N LYS A 35 -19.06 5.83 1.60
CA LYS A 35 -19.19 7.29 1.43
C LYS A 35 -19.42 7.69 -0.03
N GLY A 36 -19.62 6.73 -0.93
CA GLY A 36 -19.79 6.97 -2.37
C GLY A 36 -18.47 7.26 -3.11
N VAL A 37 -17.33 6.97 -2.49
CA VAL A 37 -16.00 7.14 -3.11
C VAL A 37 -15.45 5.76 -3.46
N GLU A 38 -15.17 5.51 -4.73
CA GLU A 38 -14.45 4.32 -5.17
C GLU A 38 -12.99 4.70 -5.44
N PRO A 39 -12.07 4.51 -4.47
CA PRO A 39 -10.70 4.99 -4.62
C PRO A 39 -9.90 4.20 -5.65
N PHE A 40 -10.28 2.93 -5.88
CA PHE A 40 -9.53 2.01 -6.74
C PHE A 40 -10.47 1.12 -7.53
N GLU A 41 -10.03 0.79 -8.75
CA GLU A 41 -10.72 -0.13 -9.64
C GLU A 41 -10.45 -1.60 -9.28
N ALA A 42 -11.42 -2.45 -9.56
CA ALA A 42 -11.31 -3.91 -9.46
C ALA A 42 -10.59 -4.50 -10.69
N PRO A 43 -9.94 -5.68 -10.60
CA PRO A 43 -9.91 -6.58 -9.45
C PRO A 43 -8.91 -6.14 -8.38
N TYR A 44 -9.31 -6.26 -7.10
CA TYR A 44 -8.42 -6.04 -5.97
C TYR A 44 -7.47 -7.21 -5.81
N ARG A 45 -6.17 -6.93 -5.69
CA ARG A 45 -5.10 -7.93 -5.57
C ARG A 45 -4.53 -7.92 -4.16
N PHE A 46 -5.35 -8.33 -3.19
CA PHE A 46 -4.95 -8.38 -1.78
C PHE A 46 -3.88 -9.45 -1.49
N ASP A 47 -3.68 -10.36 -2.43
CA ASP A 47 -2.64 -11.38 -2.48
C ASP A 47 -1.34 -10.91 -3.16
N ASP A 48 -1.24 -9.62 -3.52
CA ASP A 48 -0.07 -9.01 -4.14
C ASP A 48 0.47 -7.88 -3.24
N ALA A 49 1.67 -8.06 -2.69
CA ALA A 49 2.29 -7.12 -1.78
C ALA A 49 2.58 -5.76 -2.43
N GLY A 50 2.97 -5.76 -3.70
CA GLY A 50 3.27 -4.53 -4.45
C GLY A 50 2.00 -3.73 -4.68
N TRP A 51 0.93 -4.43 -5.08
CA TRP A 51 -0.38 -3.82 -5.23
C TRP A 51 -0.87 -3.20 -3.90
N VAL A 52 -0.84 -3.96 -2.80
CA VAL A 52 -1.30 -3.47 -1.49
C VAL A 52 -0.48 -2.26 -1.02
N ALA A 53 0.85 -2.31 -1.16
CA ALA A 53 1.71 -1.20 -0.77
C ALA A 53 1.40 0.09 -1.56
N ASN A 54 1.24 -0.03 -2.88
CA ASN A 54 0.97 1.11 -3.76
C ASN A 54 -0.37 1.79 -3.42
N ARG A 55 -1.40 1.02 -3.11
CA ARG A 55 -2.72 1.54 -2.72
C ARG A 55 -2.69 2.26 -1.38
N TRP A 56 -1.91 1.76 -0.42
CA TRP A 56 -1.64 2.52 0.79
C TRP A 56 -0.92 3.84 0.48
N CYS A 57 0.12 3.83 -0.36
CA CYS A 57 0.83 5.06 -0.77
C CYS A 57 -0.09 6.11 -1.42
N GLU A 58 -1.20 5.72 -2.02
CA GLU A 58 -2.20 6.63 -2.60
C GLU A 58 -3.11 7.29 -1.55
N ILE A 59 -3.40 6.60 -0.44
CA ILE A 59 -4.32 7.08 0.61
C ILE A 59 -3.57 7.72 1.79
N LEU A 60 -2.34 7.28 2.05
CA LEU A 60 -1.57 7.72 3.21
C LEU A 60 -1.29 9.24 3.17
N PRO A 61 -1.53 9.98 4.28
CA PRO A 61 -1.23 11.40 4.37
C PRO A 61 0.25 11.64 4.66
N ILE A 62 1.15 11.11 3.84
CA ILE A 62 2.60 11.27 3.98
C ILE A 62 3.16 12.32 3.00
N PRO A 63 4.25 13.03 3.35
CA PRO A 63 4.89 13.96 2.44
C PRO A 63 5.31 13.29 1.13
N LEU A 64 5.23 14.01 0.01
CA LEU A 64 5.56 13.49 -1.31
C LEU A 64 6.97 12.86 -1.37
N ALA A 65 7.95 13.47 -0.71
CA ALA A 65 9.31 12.93 -0.65
C ALA A 65 9.38 11.57 0.09
N ALA A 66 8.56 11.36 1.11
CA ALA A 66 8.49 10.06 1.80
C ALA A 66 7.83 9.01 0.91
N LYS A 67 6.76 9.39 0.20
CA LYS A 67 6.13 8.52 -0.81
C LYS A 67 7.12 8.15 -1.92
N GLN A 68 7.90 9.10 -2.44
CA GLN A 68 8.92 8.84 -3.45
C GLN A 68 9.95 7.82 -2.97
N ARG A 69 10.54 8.03 -1.79
CA ARG A 69 11.51 7.07 -1.21
C ARG A 69 10.92 5.68 -1.01
N LEU A 70 9.65 5.60 -0.61
CA LEU A 70 8.96 4.32 -0.45
C LEU A 70 8.76 3.63 -1.80
N MET A 71 8.38 4.38 -2.84
CA MET A 71 8.17 3.86 -4.20
C MET A 71 9.46 3.54 -4.95
N GLU A 72 10.60 4.09 -4.54
CA GLU A 72 11.95 3.76 -5.05
C GLU A 72 12.46 2.40 -4.55
N LEU A 73 11.81 1.79 -3.55
CA LEU A 73 12.19 0.48 -3.06
C LEU A 73 11.82 -0.61 -4.07
N PRO A 74 12.79 -1.43 -4.52
CA PRO A 74 12.55 -2.47 -5.54
C PRO A 74 11.84 -3.71 -4.98
N ASP A 75 11.85 -3.91 -3.67
CA ASP A 75 11.22 -5.07 -3.04
C ASP A 75 9.84 -4.69 -2.48
N ALA A 76 8.80 -5.22 -3.11
CA ALA A 76 7.41 -5.00 -2.73
C ALA A 76 7.07 -5.45 -1.31
N ARG A 77 7.67 -6.54 -0.79
CA ARG A 77 7.43 -6.99 0.59
C ARG A 77 8.07 -6.03 1.59
N VAL A 78 9.29 -5.56 1.30
CA VAL A 78 9.97 -4.56 2.14
C VAL A 78 9.17 -3.27 2.16
N ARG A 79 8.70 -2.81 0.99
CA ARG A 79 7.84 -1.63 0.87
C ARG A 79 6.56 -1.78 1.69
N LEU A 80 5.88 -2.93 1.60
CA LEU A 80 4.68 -3.20 2.39
C LEU A 80 4.97 -3.29 3.90
N ALA A 81 6.11 -3.84 4.31
CA ALA A 81 6.51 -3.91 5.72
C ALA A 81 6.73 -2.51 6.33
N LEU A 82 7.30 -1.56 5.57
CA LEU A 82 7.44 -0.17 6.03
C LEU A 82 6.10 0.55 6.12
N VAL A 83 5.18 0.26 5.19
CA VAL A 83 3.79 0.73 5.29
C VAL A 83 3.12 0.19 6.55
N ASP A 84 3.31 -1.09 6.87
CA ASP A 84 2.80 -1.70 8.10
C ASP A 84 3.37 -1.02 9.34
N GLU A 85 4.68 -0.83 9.43
CA GLU A 85 5.34 -0.12 10.54
C GLU A 85 4.75 1.28 10.73
N PHE A 86 4.59 2.03 9.64
CA PHE A 86 3.97 3.36 9.68
C PHE A 86 2.53 3.29 10.22
N LEU A 87 1.71 2.38 9.71
CA LEU A 87 0.31 2.24 10.13
C LEU A 87 0.16 1.80 11.58
N ARG A 88 1.05 0.92 12.07
CA ARG A 88 1.13 0.54 13.49
C ARG A 88 1.50 1.73 14.35
N GLY A 89 2.47 2.54 13.92
CA GLY A 89 2.85 3.78 14.61
C GLY A 89 1.71 4.79 14.71
N GLN A 90 0.79 4.80 13.74
CA GLN A 90 -0.43 5.62 13.75
C GLN A 90 -1.61 4.96 14.48
N GLY A 91 -1.48 3.71 14.95
CA GLY A 91 -2.55 2.95 15.60
C GLY A 91 -3.68 2.49 14.66
N VAL A 92 -3.44 2.49 13.34
CA VAL A 92 -4.42 2.07 12.33
C VAL A 92 -4.53 0.55 12.24
N VAL A 93 -3.41 -0.16 12.43
CA VAL A 93 -3.33 -1.63 12.45
C VAL A 93 -2.66 -2.09 13.74
N LYS A 94 -3.02 -3.29 14.22
CA LYS A 94 -2.59 -3.84 15.52
C LYS A 94 -1.79 -5.10 15.39
#